data_AF-Q9H0R1-F1
#
_entry.id   AF-Q9H0R1-F1
#
_cell.length_a   1.000
_cell.length_b   1.000
_cell.length_c   1.000
_cell.angle_alpha   90.00
_cell.angle_beta   90.00
_cell.angle_gamma   90.00
#
_symmetry.space_group_name_H-M   'P 1'
#
loop_
_entity.id
_entity.type
_entity.pdbx_description
1 polymer ?
#
loop_
_entity_poly.entity_id
_entity_poly.type
_entity_poly.pdbx_seq_one_letter_code
_entity_poly.pdbx_strand_id
1 'polypeptide(L)'
;MAQRAVWLISHEPGTPLCGTVRFSRRYPTVEKRARVFNGASYVPVPEDGPFLKALLFELRLLDDDKDFVESRDSCSRINKTSIYGLLIGGEELWPVVAFLKNDMIYACVPLVEQTLSPRPPLISVSGVSQGFEFLFGIQDFLYSGQKNDSELNTKLSQLPDLLLQACPFGTLLDANLQNSLDNTNFASVTQPQKQPAWKTGTYKGKPQVSISITEKVKSMQYDKQGIADTWQVVGTVTCKCDLEGIMPNVTISLSLPTNGSPLQDILVHPCVTSLDSAILTSSSIDAMDDSAFSGPYKFPFTPPLESFNLCFYTSQVPVPPILGFYQMKEEEVQLRITINLKLHESVKNNFEFCEAHIPFYNRGPITHLEYKTSFGQLEVFREKSLLIWIIGQKFPKSMEISLSGTVTFGAKSHEKQPFDPICTGETAYLKLHFRILDYTLTGCYADQHSVQVFASGKPKISAHRKLISSDYYIWNSKAPAPVTYGSLLL
;
A
#
# COMPACT_ATOMS: atom_id res chain seq x y z
N MET A 1 2.81 -5.64 23.72
CA MET A 1 3.86 -6.38 23.00
C MET A 1 5.06 -5.43 22.89
N ALA A 2 6.25 -5.90 22.56
CA ALA A 2 7.46 -5.09 22.75
C ALA A 2 8.51 -5.34 21.65
N GLN A 3 9.39 -4.37 21.46
CA GLN A 3 10.52 -4.42 20.54
C GLN A 3 11.80 -4.68 21.34
N ARG A 4 12.60 -5.67 20.91
CA ARG A 4 13.92 -5.99 21.49
C ARG A 4 14.96 -4.96 21.08
N ALA A 5 14.89 -4.50 19.82
CA ALA A 5 15.77 -3.48 19.29
C ALA A 5 15.21 -2.85 17.99
N VAL A 6 15.77 -1.70 17.63
CA VAL A 6 15.43 -0.92 16.42
C VAL A 6 16.69 -0.31 15.81
N TRP A 7 16.71 -0.22 14.48
CA TRP A 7 17.77 0.37 13.67
C TRP A 7 17.20 1.23 12.55
N LEU A 8 17.91 2.32 12.27
CA LEU A 8 17.77 3.12 11.05
C LEU A 8 19.12 3.11 10.35
N ILE A 9 19.13 2.70 9.09
CA ILE A 9 20.36 2.49 8.31
C ILE A 9 20.23 3.29 7.01
N SER A 10 21.16 4.19 6.73
CA SER A 10 21.25 4.79 5.40
C SER A 10 21.80 3.74 4.43
N HIS A 11 21.14 3.60 3.28
CA HIS A 11 21.63 2.79 2.17
C HIS A 11 22.52 3.68 1.29
N GLU A 12 23.78 3.30 1.16
CA GLU A 12 24.82 4.09 0.50
C GLU A 12 25.48 3.24 -0.58
N PRO A 13 24.81 3.03 -1.73
CA PRO A 13 25.30 2.15 -2.79
C PRO A 13 26.64 2.65 -3.32
N GLY A 14 27.59 1.73 -3.54
CA GLY A 14 28.94 2.02 -4.02
C GLY A 14 29.95 2.41 -2.92
N THR A 15 29.55 2.46 -1.65
CA THR A 15 30.49 2.54 -0.52
C THR A 15 30.95 1.13 -0.11
N PRO A 16 32.17 0.95 0.45
CA PRO A 16 32.66 -0.37 0.88
C PRO A 16 31.79 -1.10 1.91
N LEU A 17 30.95 -0.36 2.65
CA LEU A 17 30.04 -0.91 3.66
C LEU A 17 28.59 -1.03 3.15
N CYS A 18 28.28 -0.45 1.98
CA CYS A 18 26.96 -0.33 1.34
C CYS A 18 25.85 0.32 2.19
N GLY A 19 26.11 0.63 3.46
CA GLY A 19 25.20 1.37 4.33
C GLY A 19 25.83 1.72 5.67
N THR A 20 25.20 2.66 6.37
CA THR A 20 25.68 3.20 7.65
C THR A 20 24.54 3.24 8.67
N VAL A 21 24.76 2.73 9.89
CA VAL A 21 23.78 2.82 10.98
C VAL A 21 23.69 4.27 11.45
N ARG A 22 22.53 4.91 11.23
CA ARG A 22 22.24 6.29 11.63
C ARG A 22 21.67 6.40 13.03
N PHE A 23 20.97 5.35 13.47
CA PHE A 23 20.40 5.24 14.80
C PHE A 23 20.22 3.77 15.15
N SER A 24 20.53 3.40 16.39
CA SER A 24 20.21 2.09 16.93
C SER A 24 19.80 2.20 18.40
N ARG A 25 18.88 1.33 18.83
CA ARG A 25 18.47 1.24 20.24
C ARG A 25 18.12 -0.19 20.58
N ARG A 26 18.65 -0.66 21.70
CA ARG A 26 18.37 -1.97 22.30
C ARG A 26 17.56 -1.78 23.58
N TYR A 27 16.67 -2.72 23.89
CA TYR A 27 15.84 -2.69 25.09
C TYR A 27 16.19 -3.87 26.02
N PRO A 28 17.11 -3.69 26.98
CA PRO A 28 17.58 -4.78 27.84
C PRO A 28 16.48 -5.49 28.64
N THR A 29 15.42 -4.77 29.00
CA THR A 29 14.24 -5.33 29.70
C THR A 29 13.48 -6.33 28.83
N VAL A 30 13.33 -6.04 27.54
CA VAL A 30 12.68 -6.92 26.57
C VAL A 30 13.59 -8.09 26.23
N GLU A 31 14.90 -7.86 26.19
CA GLU A 31 15.89 -8.91 25.94
C GLU A 31 15.88 -9.99 27.03
N LYS A 32 15.72 -9.58 28.30
CA LYS A 32 15.51 -10.53 29.41
C LYS A 32 14.24 -11.36 29.22
N ARG A 33 13.15 -10.75 28.75
CA ARG A 33 11.89 -11.47 28.46
C ARG A 33 12.04 -12.44 27.30
N ALA A 34 12.72 -12.04 26.22
CA ALA A 34 12.99 -12.90 25.08
C ALA A 34 13.73 -14.17 25.51
N ARG A 35 14.75 -14.05 26.37
CA ARG A 35 15.47 -15.20 26.93
C ARG A 35 14.55 -16.15 27.70
N VAL A 36 13.58 -15.63 28.46
CA VAL A 36 12.62 -16.43 29.21
C VAL A 36 11.63 -17.14 28.28
N PHE A 37 11.05 -16.43 27.31
CA PHE A 37 10.04 -16.98 26.41
C PHE A 37 10.60 -17.95 25.37
N ASN A 38 11.77 -17.63 24.78
CA ASN A 38 12.34 -18.41 23.69
C ASN A 38 13.20 -19.58 24.19
N GLY A 39 13.61 -19.59 25.46
CA GLY A 39 14.33 -20.70 26.08
C GLY A 39 15.59 -21.09 25.29
N ALA A 40 15.71 -22.37 24.92
CA ALA A 40 16.85 -22.89 24.15
C ALA A 40 16.93 -22.36 22.70
N SER A 41 15.85 -21.76 22.18
CA SER A 41 15.80 -21.15 20.84
C SER A 41 16.08 -19.64 20.85
N TYR A 42 16.49 -19.10 22.00
CA TYR A 42 16.83 -17.69 22.14
C TYR A 42 18.13 -17.34 21.41
N VAL A 43 18.07 -16.34 20.52
CA VAL A 43 19.24 -15.75 19.86
C VAL A 43 19.39 -14.30 20.33
N PRO A 44 20.53 -13.88 20.88
CA PRO A 44 20.72 -12.53 21.41
C PRO A 44 20.69 -11.46 20.30
N VAL A 45 20.24 -10.26 20.63
CA VAL A 45 20.38 -9.12 19.69
C VAL A 45 21.88 -8.81 19.50
N PRO A 46 22.40 -8.84 18.27
CA PRO A 46 23.81 -8.58 18.00
C PRO A 46 24.18 -7.09 18.15
N GLU A 47 25.47 -6.80 18.06
CA GLU A 47 26.00 -5.45 17.84
C GLU A 47 25.67 -4.93 16.43
N ASP A 48 25.83 -3.62 16.22
CA ASP A 48 25.39 -2.93 15.01
C ASP A 48 26.08 -3.43 13.73
N GLY A 49 27.38 -3.71 13.79
CA GLY A 49 28.15 -4.19 12.63
C GLY A 49 27.67 -5.54 12.10
N PRO A 50 27.62 -6.61 12.93
CA PRO A 50 27.09 -7.91 12.52
C PRO A 50 25.64 -7.85 12.02
N PHE A 51 24.78 -7.04 12.67
CA PHE A 51 23.40 -6.85 12.24
C PHE A 51 23.32 -6.23 10.84
N LEU A 52 24.03 -5.11 10.64
CA LEU A 52 24.08 -4.38 9.37
C LEU A 52 24.49 -5.32 8.23
N LYS A 53 25.59 -6.06 8.41
CA LYS A 53 26.09 -6.99 7.39
C LYS A 53 25.07 -8.07 7.04
N ALA A 54 24.45 -8.69 8.05
CA ALA A 54 23.46 -9.73 7.84
C ALA A 54 22.20 -9.20 7.13
N LEU A 55 21.74 -8.00 7.49
CA LEU A 55 20.56 -7.39 6.89
C LEU A 55 20.80 -6.97 5.43
N LEU A 56 21.93 -6.32 5.13
CA LEU A 56 22.26 -5.93 3.76
C LEU A 56 22.43 -7.16 2.85
N PHE A 57 23.01 -8.24 3.37
CA PHE A 57 23.10 -9.52 2.66
C PHE A 57 21.71 -10.05 2.28
N GLU A 58 20.80 -10.12 3.25
CA GLU A 58 19.45 -10.64 3.06
C GLU A 58 18.61 -9.77 2.12
N LEU A 59 18.82 -8.44 2.14
CA LEU A 59 18.15 -7.49 1.24
C LEU A 59 18.77 -7.38 -0.16
N ARG A 60 19.83 -8.13 -0.47
CA ARG A 60 20.61 -8.04 -1.72
C ARG A 60 21.18 -6.64 -1.98
N LEU A 61 21.63 -5.98 -0.91
CA LEU A 61 22.25 -4.64 -0.96
C LEU A 61 23.75 -4.66 -0.70
N LEU A 62 24.35 -5.85 -0.57
CA LEU A 62 25.81 -6.00 -0.64
C LEU A 62 26.22 -6.14 -2.10
N ASP A 63 27.31 -5.47 -2.47
CA ASP A 63 28.03 -5.68 -3.73
C ASP A 63 28.77 -7.03 -3.69
N ASP A 64 28.02 -8.13 -3.67
CA ASP A 64 28.56 -9.49 -3.83
C ASP A 64 28.49 -9.90 -5.30
N ASP A 65 29.60 -10.39 -5.86
CA ASP A 65 29.73 -10.90 -7.25
C ASP A 65 28.85 -12.15 -7.56
N LYS A 66 28.07 -12.64 -6.58
CA LYS A 66 27.24 -13.84 -6.73
C LYS A 66 25.79 -13.46 -6.97
N ASP A 67 25.36 -13.63 -8.22
CA ASP A 67 23.98 -13.44 -8.65
C ASP A 67 22.97 -14.32 -7.88
N PHE A 68 23.39 -15.50 -7.42
CA PHE A 68 22.55 -16.44 -6.69
C PHE A 68 23.25 -17.02 -5.46
N VAL A 69 22.56 -16.99 -4.32
CA VAL A 69 22.95 -17.61 -3.07
C VAL A 69 21.79 -18.44 -2.54
N GLU A 70 21.94 -19.76 -2.50
CA GLU A 70 20.85 -20.70 -2.16
C GLU A 70 20.15 -20.39 -0.83
N SER A 71 20.91 -20.03 0.21
CA SER A 71 20.35 -19.69 1.52
C SER A 71 19.48 -18.43 1.52
N ARG A 72 19.60 -17.56 0.50
CA ARG A 72 18.88 -16.28 0.36
C ARG A 72 17.83 -16.34 -0.76
N ASP A 73 18.18 -16.97 -1.88
CA ASP A 73 17.50 -16.82 -3.17
C ASP A 73 16.72 -18.07 -3.60
N SER A 74 16.80 -19.16 -2.84
CA SER A 74 16.08 -20.38 -3.16
C SER A 74 14.56 -20.16 -3.16
N CYS A 75 13.87 -20.83 -4.09
CA CYS A 75 12.40 -20.82 -4.18
C CYS A 75 11.71 -21.38 -2.92
N SER A 76 12.44 -22.06 -2.03
CA SER A 76 11.93 -22.48 -0.71
C SER A 76 11.72 -21.29 0.24
N ARG A 77 12.45 -20.18 0.03
CA ARG A 77 12.24 -18.89 0.70
C ARG A 77 11.35 -18.01 -0.14
N ILE A 78 10.05 -18.28 -0.13
CA ILE A 78 9.06 -17.38 -0.73
C ILE A 78 8.97 -16.13 0.15
N ASN A 79 9.89 -15.18 -0.05
CA ASN A 79 9.98 -13.98 0.75
C ASN A 79 8.93 -12.95 0.27
N LYS A 80 7.68 -13.18 0.67
CA LYS A 80 6.53 -12.31 0.33
C LYS A 80 6.29 -11.21 1.36
N THR A 81 7.16 -11.09 2.35
CA THR A 81 6.95 -10.22 3.51
C THR A 81 8.19 -9.41 3.82
N SER A 82 8.01 -8.25 4.43
CA SER A 82 9.10 -7.45 5.02
C SER A 82 9.59 -8.03 6.36
N ILE A 83 9.68 -9.37 6.46
CA ILE A 83 10.00 -10.11 7.69
C ILE A 83 11.05 -11.18 7.36
N TYR A 84 12.17 -11.13 8.06
CA TYR A 84 13.39 -11.87 7.73
C TYR A 84 13.89 -12.69 8.91
N GLY A 85 14.62 -13.76 8.61
CA GLY A 85 15.48 -14.46 9.56
C GLY A 85 16.93 -14.18 9.20
N LEU A 86 17.67 -13.51 10.09
CA LEU A 86 19.05 -13.10 9.82
C LEU A 86 20.02 -14.10 10.44
N LEU A 87 20.86 -14.73 9.62
CA LEU A 87 21.89 -15.66 10.09
C LEU A 87 23.09 -14.87 10.63
N ILE A 88 23.29 -14.91 11.95
CA ILE A 88 24.35 -14.18 12.65
C ILE A 88 25.08 -15.16 13.56
N GLY A 89 26.38 -15.38 13.28
CA GLY A 89 27.21 -16.29 14.10
C GLY A 89 26.78 -17.76 14.06
N GLY A 90 26.02 -18.18 13.05
CA GLY A 90 25.48 -19.54 12.93
C GLY A 90 24.09 -19.73 13.57
N GLU A 91 23.58 -18.72 14.27
CA GLU A 91 22.23 -18.70 14.83
C GLU A 91 21.33 -17.77 14.00
N GLU A 92 20.03 -18.07 13.92
CA GLU A 92 19.08 -17.28 13.15
C GLU A 92 18.30 -16.33 14.05
N LEU A 93 18.54 -15.03 13.94
CA LEU A 93 17.74 -14.01 14.59
C LEU A 93 16.42 -13.84 13.84
N TRP A 94 15.31 -14.22 14.47
CA TRP A 94 13.98 -14.15 13.87
C TRP A 94 12.91 -13.82 14.92
N PRO A 95 11.85 -13.07 14.57
CA PRO A 95 11.66 -12.34 13.30
C PRO A 95 12.41 -10.99 13.30
N VAL A 96 12.85 -10.55 12.14
CA VAL A 96 13.33 -9.18 11.90
C VAL A 96 12.38 -8.50 10.93
N VAL A 97 11.72 -7.43 11.35
CA VAL A 97 10.90 -6.61 10.46
C VAL A 97 11.83 -5.60 9.80
N ALA A 98 11.87 -5.55 8.47
CA ALA A 98 12.69 -4.57 7.77
C ALA A 98 12.10 -4.13 6.43
N PHE A 99 12.27 -2.85 6.06
CA PHE A 99 11.93 -2.36 4.73
C PHE A 99 12.80 -1.16 4.33
N LEU A 100 13.03 -1.00 3.03
CA LEU A 100 13.76 0.13 2.44
C LEU A 100 12.77 1.18 1.94
N LYS A 101 12.96 2.44 2.34
CA LYS A 101 12.18 3.57 1.84
C LYS A 101 12.97 4.88 1.93
N ASN A 102 12.95 5.66 0.84
CA ASN A 102 13.70 6.93 0.73
C ASN A 102 15.20 6.77 1.08
N ASP A 103 15.86 5.73 0.55
CA ASP A 103 17.26 5.39 0.82
C ASP A 103 17.61 5.13 2.30
N MET A 104 16.60 4.89 3.14
CA MET A 104 16.75 4.48 4.53
C MET A 104 16.11 3.11 4.74
N ILE A 105 16.83 2.19 5.37
CA ILE A 105 16.32 0.91 5.84
C ILE A 105 15.83 1.08 7.28
N TYR A 106 14.58 0.74 7.50
CA TYR A 106 13.92 0.72 8.80
C TYR A 106 13.88 -0.72 9.27
N ALA A 107 14.43 -1.01 10.45
CA ALA A 107 14.42 -2.38 10.96
C ALA A 107 14.14 -2.45 12.46
N CYS A 108 13.40 -3.46 12.89
CA CYS A 108 13.22 -3.78 14.31
C CYS A 108 13.13 -5.29 14.53
N VAL A 109 13.40 -5.69 15.77
CA VAL A 109 13.27 -7.08 16.22
C VAL A 109 12.15 -7.14 17.26
N PRO A 110 10.95 -7.64 16.91
CA PRO A 110 9.89 -7.79 17.89
C PRO A 110 10.14 -8.94 18.88
N LEU A 111 9.56 -8.81 20.06
CA LEU A 111 9.47 -9.90 21.04
C LEU A 111 8.45 -10.94 20.56
N VAL A 112 8.87 -12.20 20.57
CA VAL A 112 7.98 -13.35 20.39
C VAL A 112 7.77 -14.00 21.76
N GLU A 113 6.53 -14.00 22.24
CA GLU A 113 6.16 -14.50 23.58
C GLU A 113 5.89 -16.01 23.58
N GLN A 114 6.74 -16.79 22.90
CA GLN A 114 6.67 -18.25 22.80
C GLN A 114 8.00 -18.83 22.29
N THR A 115 8.14 -20.16 22.27
CA THR A 115 9.31 -20.83 21.68
C THR A 115 9.40 -20.60 20.17
N LEU A 116 10.61 -20.52 19.63
CA LEU A 116 10.87 -20.32 18.19
C LEU A 116 11.12 -21.62 17.43
N SER A 117 11.18 -22.74 18.13
CA SER A 117 11.35 -24.08 17.57
C SER A 117 10.22 -24.98 18.08
N PRO A 118 9.22 -25.33 17.24
CA PRO A 118 9.07 -24.93 15.84
C PRO A 118 8.72 -23.44 15.66
N ARG A 119 8.96 -22.90 14.46
CA ARG A 119 8.69 -21.49 14.14
C ARG A 119 7.18 -21.20 14.18
N PRO A 120 6.71 -20.19 14.96
CA PRO A 120 5.30 -19.82 14.95
C PRO A 120 4.83 -19.25 13.61
N PRO A 121 3.54 -19.43 13.25
CA PRO A 121 2.93 -18.69 12.15
C PRO A 121 3.06 -17.18 12.36
N LEU A 122 3.46 -16.43 11.34
CA LEU A 122 3.64 -14.97 11.45
C LEU A 122 2.38 -14.24 11.95
N ILE A 123 1.19 -14.72 11.54
CA ILE A 123 -0.10 -14.17 11.97
C ILE A 123 -0.34 -14.28 13.49
N SER A 124 0.32 -15.21 14.19
CA SER A 124 0.22 -15.32 15.64
C SER A 124 1.21 -14.42 16.38
N VAL A 125 2.18 -13.83 15.68
CA VAL A 125 3.24 -12.99 16.27
C VAL A 125 2.81 -11.52 16.21
N SER A 126 1.97 -11.13 17.15
CA SER A 126 1.42 -9.77 17.23
C SER A 126 2.48 -8.65 17.33
N GLY A 127 3.67 -8.97 17.86
CA GLY A 127 4.82 -8.06 17.88
C GLY A 127 5.29 -7.61 16.49
N VAL A 128 5.06 -8.41 15.44
CA VAL A 128 5.37 -8.05 14.05
C VAL A 128 4.53 -6.87 13.59
N SER A 129 3.22 -6.90 13.81
CA SER A 129 2.31 -5.80 13.45
C SER A 129 2.68 -4.52 14.20
N GLN A 130 2.98 -4.61 15.50
CA GLN A 130 3.48 -3.47 16.28
C GLN A 130 4.85 -2.99 15.79
N GLY A 131 5.69 -3.89 15.26
CA GLY A 131 6.97 -3.53 14.65
C GLY A 131 6.79 -2.66 13.41
N PHE A 132 5.85 -3.03 12.53
CA PHE A 132 5.49 -2.20 11.38
C PHE A 132 4.94 -0.84 11.80
N GLU A 133 3.97 -0.83 12.72
CA GLU A 133 3.39 0.41 13.25
C GLU A 133 4.47 1.34 13.82
N PHE A 134 5.40 0.77 14.59
CA PHE A 134 6.52 1.49 15.16
C PHE A 134 7.45 2.11 14.10
N LEU A 135 7.87 1.31 13.12
CA LEU A 135 8.77 1.76 12.06
C LEU A 135 8.10 2.78 11.13
N PHE A 136 6.81 2.63 10.83
CA PHE A 136 6.05 3.63 10.08
C PHE A 136 5.91 4.94 10.84
N GLY A 137 5.65 4.88 12.16
CA GLY A 137 5.65 6.07 13.01
C GLY A 137 6.97 6.85 12.99
N ILE A 138 8.11 6.14 13.04
CA ILE A 138 9.44 6.76 12.88
C ILE A 138 9.60 7.36 11.49
N GLN A 139 9.26 6.61 10.44
CA GLN A 139 9.37 7.06 9.05
C GLN A 139 8.54 8.32 8.81
N ASP A 140 7.31 8.38 9.29
CA ASP A 140 6.42 9.52 9.12
C ASP A 140 6.94 10.75 9.87
N PHE A 141 7.49 10.57 11.08
CA PHE A 141 8.17 11.64 11.81
C PHE A 141 9.40 12.16 11.06
N LEU A 142 10.29 11.29 10.57
CA LEU A 142 11.50 11.73 9.88
C LEU A 142 11.19 12.53 8.61
N TYR A 143 10.13 12.16 7.89
CA TYR A 143 9.74 12.79 6.63
C TYR A 143 8.54 13.76 6.76
N SER A 144 8.14 14.14 7.97
CA SER A 144 7.12 15.18 8.22
C SER A 144 7.68 16.59 7.95
N GLY A 145 7.73 17.05 6.70
CA GLY A 145 8.23 18.40 6.40
C GLY A 145 9.06 18.51 5.13
N GLN A 146 10.00 19.45 5.10
CA GLN A 146 10.88 19.63 3.95
C GLN A 146 11.97 18.56 3.93
N LYS A 147 12.25 18.03 2.74
CA LYS A 147 13.21 16.94 2.55
C LYS A 147 14.61 17.49 2.36
N ASN A 148 15.25 17.93 3.45
CA ASN A 148 16.67 18.27 3.44
C ASN A 148 17.42 17.49 4.52
N ASP A 149 18.71 17.23 4.27
CA ASP A 149 19.53 16.40 5.16
C ASP A 149 19.74 17.02 6.55
N SER A 150 19.73 18.36 6.64
CA SER A 150 19.88 19.06 7.92
C SER A 150 18.70 18.80 8.86
N GLU A 151 17.48 18.86 8.32
CA GLU A 151 16.24 18.59 9.05
C GLU A 151 16.17 17.13 9.47
N LEU A 152 16.54 16.20 8.57
CA LEU A 152 16.61 14.77 8.89
C LEU A 152 17.58 14.50 10.05
N ASN A 153 18.79 15.08 10.03
CA ASN A 153 19.76 14.92 11.12
C ASN A 153 19.25 15.51 12.44
N THR A 154 18.52 16.62 12.38
CA THR A 154 17.90 17.24 13.56
C THR A 154 16.82 16.32 14.15
N LYS A 155 15.99 15.69 13.32
CA LYS A 155 14.97 14.75 13.80
C LYS A 155 15.59 13.46 14.34
N LEU A 156 16.63 12.95 13.67
CA LEU A 156 17.37 11.78 14.15
C LEU A 156 17.97 12.01 15.55
N SER A 157 18.46 13.22 15.84
CA SER A 157 19.00 13.54 17.17
C SER A 157 17.93 13.67 18.26
N GLN A 158 16.66 13.92 17.89
CA GLN A 158 15.51 13.96 18.81
C GLN A 158 14.92 12.57 19.10
N LEU A 159 15.15 11.57 18.23
CA LEU A 159 14.60 10.23 18.38
C LEU A 159 14.89 9.55 19.74
N PRO A 160 16.10 9.62 20.33
CA PRO A 160 16.36 8.99 21.63
C PRO A 160 15.35 9.41 22.71
N ASP A 161 15.06 10.71 22.80
CA ASP A 161 14.16 11.29 23.79
C ASP A 161 12.69 11.00 23.47
N LEU A 162 12.30 11.13 22.20
CA LEU A 162 10.96 10.78 21.75
C LEU A 162 10.63 9.31 22.01
N LEU A 163 11.57 8.41 21.73
CA LEU A 163 11.38 6.97 21.95
C LEU A 163 11.35 6.58 23.43
N LEU A 164 11.90 7.40 24.34
CA LEU A 164 11.70 7.18 25.78
C LEU A 164 10.25 7.37 26.18
N GLN A 165 9.53 8.29 25.54
CA GLN A 165 8.11 8.56 25.81
C GLN A 165 7.19 7.63 25.02
N ALA A 166 7.47 7.46 23.73
CA ALA A 166 6.65 6.70 22.79
C ALA A 166 6.81 5.19 22.91
N CYS A 167 8.01 4.70 23.26
CA CYS A 167 8.34 3.27 23.36
C CYS A 167 9.11 2.91 24.64
N PRO A 168 8.59 3.27 25.84
CA PRO A 168 9.27 3.03 27.10
C PRO A 168 9.51 1.53 27.32
N PHE A 169 10.74 1.19 27.70
CA PHE A 169 11.17 -0.21 27.91
C PHE A 169 10.83 -1.14 26.73
N GLY A 170 10.80 -0.59 25.51
CA GLY A 170 10.51 -1.30 24.27
C GLY A 170 9.02 -1.56 24.01
N THR A 171 8.12 -1.08 24.87
CA THR A 171 6.67 -1.23 24.66
C THR A 171 6.13 0.03 23.97
N LEU A 172 5.62 -0.12 22.75
CA LEU A 172 5.03 0.99 22.01
C LEU A 172 3.74 1.45 22.69
N LEU A 173 3.68 2.72 23.06
CA LEU A 173 2.51 3.38 23.62
C LEU A 173 1.82 4.28 22.58
N ASP A 174 2.61 4.99 21.77
CA ASP A 174 2.13 5.86 20.70
C ASP A 174 3.10 5.79 19.50
N ALA A 175 2.58 5.50 18.31
CA ALA A 175 3.36 5.49 17.08
C ALA A 175 3.49 6.89 16.47
N ASN A 176 2.62 7.83 16.82
CA ASN A 176 2.70 9.20 16.34
C ASN A 176 3.74 9.97 17.16
N LEU A 177 4.99 9.99 16.69
CA LEU A 177 6.08 10.66 17.42
C LEU A 177 5.94 12.20 17.41
N GLN A 178 5.19 12.76 16.46
CA GLN A 178 4.93 14.20 16.39
C GLN A 178 4.14 14.67 17.62
N ASN A 179 3.15 13.88 18.03
CA ASN A 179 2.35 14.11 19.24
C ASN A 179 3.19 14.20 20.51
N SER A 180 4.21 13.34 20.63
CA SER A 180 5.12 13.35 21.78
C SER A 180 5.97 14.62 21.81
N LEU A 181 6.42 15.10 20.65
CA LEU A 181 7.17 16.35 20.55
C LEU A 181 6.32 17.56 21.00
N ASP A 182 5.07 17.62 20.58
CA ASP A 182 4.15 18.71 20.94
C ASP A 182 3.82 18.69 22.44
N ASN A 183 3.57 17.50 23.02
CA ASN A 183 3.32 17.34 24.45
C ASN A 183 4.51 17.75 25.33
N THR A 184 5.75 17.58 24.84
CA THR A 184 6.95 17.96 25.59
C THR A 184 7.05 19.48 25.80
N ASN A 185 6.44 20.28 24.91
CA ASN A 185 6.39 21.73 25.03
C ASN A 185 5.24 22.25 25.93
N PHE A 186 4.26 21.40 26.27
CA PHE A 186 3.14 21.76 27.15
C PHE A 186 3.34 21.25 28.59
N ALA A 187 4.49 21.57 29.18
CA ALA A 187 4.72 21.40 30.62
C ALA A 187 4.00 22.52 31.42
N SER A 188 2.67 22.56 31.42
CA SER A 188 1.83 23.27 32.42
C SER A 188 0.35 23.28 32.05
N VAL A 189 -0.35 22.15 32.17
CA VAL A 189 -1.82 22.21 32.31
C VAL A 189 -2.26 21.32 33.47
N THR A 190 -2.77 21.99 34.49
CA THR A 190 -3.51 21.45 35.63
C THR A 190 -4.65 20.55 35.16
N GLN A 191 -4.66 19.32 35.69
CA GLN A 191 -5.60 18.22 35.43
C GLN A 191 -5.62 17.73 33.96
N PRO A 192 -5.15 16.49 33.69
CA PRO A 192 -5.36 15.87 32.39
C PRO A 192 -6.86 15.54 32.29
N GLN A 193 -7.66 16.41 31.68
CA GLN A 193 -8.93 15.95 31.12
C GLN A 193 -8.58 14.79 30.17
N LYS A 194 -9.26 13.65 30.31
CA LYS A 194 -9.03 12.45 29.51
C LYS A 194 -9.17 12.78 28.02
N GLN A 195 -8.08 13.18 27.38
CA GLN A 195 -8.02 13.35 25.93
C GLN A 195 -7.68 11.99 25.31
N PRO A 196 -8.33 11.61 24.21
CA PRO A 196 -7.94 10.41 23.48
C PRO A 196 -6.48 10.50 23.03
N ALA A 197 -5.78 9.37 23.00
CA ALA A 197 -4.34 9.33 22.67
C ALA A 197 -4.00 9.99 21.31
N TRP A 198 -4.93 9.95 20.34
CA TRP A 198 -4.75 10.53 19.00
C TRP A 198 -5.03 12.04 18.91
N LYS A 199 -5.38 12.72 20.01
CA LYS A 199 -5.66 14.15 20.01
C LYS A 199 -4.76 14.88 21.01
N THR A 200 -3.65 15.41 20.52
CA THR A 200 -2.60 16.10 21.29
C THR A 200 -2.64 17.62 21.17
N GLY A 201 -3.53 18.15 20.34
CA GLY A 201 -3.60 19.58 20.07
C GLY A 201 -5.03 20.12 20.06
N THR A 202 -5.12 21.45 20.17
CA THR A 202 -6.37 22.19 19.92
C THR A 202 -6.25 22.88 18.57
N TYR A 203 -7.24 22.67 17.69
CA TYR A 203 -7.34 23.45 16.46
C TYR A 203 -7.85 24.86 16.78
N LYS A 204 -7.23 25.87 16.17
CA LYS A 204 -7.73 27.26 16.14
C LYS A 204 -7.82 27.70 14.69
N GLY A 205 -9.02 28.05 14.24
CA GLY A 205 -9.24 28.44 12.84
C GLY A 205 -10.67 28.23 12.38
N LYS A 206 -10.90 28.37 11.07
CA LYS A 206 -12.24 28.23 10.50
C LYS A 206 -12.66 26.75 10.54
N PRO A 207 -13.79 26.40 11.18
CA PRO A 207 -14.20 25.02 11.32
C PRO A 207 -14.52 24.40 9.95
N GLN A 208 -13.92 23.24 9.65
CA GLN A 208 -14.16 22.51 8.40
C GLN A 208 -14.03 21.00 8.57
N VAL A 209 -14.85 20.25 7.84
CA VAL A 209 -14.80 18.79 7.74
C VAL A 209 -14.69 18.44 6.26
N SER A 210 -13.60 17.79 5.89
CA SER A 210 -13.37 17.29 4.54
C SER A 210 -13.38 15.78 4.54
N ILE A 211 -14.15 15.19 3.62
CA ILE A 211 -14.32 13.75 3.44
C ILE A 211 -13.94 13.43 2.01
N SER A 212 -13.07 12.45 1.82
CA SER A 212 -12.62 12.02 0.49
C SER A 212 -12.72 10.50 0.38
N ILE A 213 -13.58 10.03 -0.52
CA ILE A 213 -13.73 8.62 -0.84
C ILE A 213 -12.87 8.31 -2.07
N THR A 214 -11.88 7.44 -1.93
CA THR A 214 -11.08 6.96 -3.05
C THR A 214 -11.32 5.48 -3.24
N GLU A 215 -11.85 5.11 -4.39
CA GLU A 215 -11.93 3.71 -4.79
C GLU A 215 -10.82 3.38 -5.77
N LYS A 216 -10.13 2.27 -5.51
CA LYS A 216 -9.17 1.66 -6.41
C LYS A 216 -9.76 0.37 -6.96
N VAL A 217 -9.74 0.21 -8.27
CA VAL A 217 -10.19 -1.02 -8.93
C VAL A 217 -8.99 -1.81 -9.45
N LYS A 218 -8.86 -3.04 -8.95
CA LYS A 218 -7.94 -4.06 -9.44
C LYS A 218 -8.67 -4.97 -10.42
N SER A 219 -8.00 -5.40 -11.49
CA SER A 219 -8.59 -6.29 -12.48
C SER A 219 -7.52 -7.14 -13.14
N MET A 220 -7.81 -8.43 -13.33
CA MET A 220 -7.02 -9.38 -14.10
C MET A 220 -7.95 -10.02 -15.13
N GLN A 221 -7.78 -9.65 -16.39
CA GLN A 221 -8.58 -10.15 -17.49
C GLN A 221 -7.71 -11.03 -18.39
N TYR A 222 -8.23 -12.19 -18.78
CA TYR A 222 -7.50 -13.21 -19.53
C TYR A 222 -8.16 -13.54 -20.86
N ASP A 223 -9.50 -13.39 -20.94
CA ASP A 223 -10.30 -13.80 -22.11
C ASP A 223 -9.96 -15.22 -22.59
N LYS A 224 -9.90 -16.17 -21.63
CA LYS A 224 -9.58 -17.56 -21.89
C LYS A 224 -10.64 -18.48 -21.34
N GLN A 225 -11.07 -19.43 -22.15
CA GLN A 225 -11.96 -20.50 -21.69
C GLN A 225 -11.30 -21.26 -20.53
N GLY A 226 -12.01 -21.35 -19.40
CA GLY A 226 -11.55 -22.03 -18.19
C GLY A 226 -10.78 -21.16 -17.19
N ILE A 227 -10.45 -19.91 -17.52
CA ILE A 227 -9.87 -18.94 -16.57
C ILE A 227 -10.82 -17.75 -16.47
N ALA A 228 -11.45 -17.59 -15.30
CA ALA A 228 -12.33 -16.47 -15.06
C ALA A 228 -11.53 -15.18 -14.88
N ASP A 229 -12.02 -14.09 -15.48
CA ASP A 229 -11.55 -12.75 -15.18
C ASP A 229 -11.90 -12.42 -13.73
N THR A 230 -11.04 -11.68 -13.05
CA THR A 230 -11.24 -11.27 -11.65
C THR A 230 -11.07 -9.77 -11.50
N TRP A 231 -11.81 -9.17 -10.58
CA TRP A 231 -11.68 -7.77 -10.21
C TRP A 231 -12.15 -7.56 -8.78
N GLN A 232 -11.69 -6.47 -8.17
CA GLN A 232 -12.09 -6.08 -6.82
C GLN A 232 -11.97 -4.58 -6.67
N VAL A 233 -12.91 -3.98 -5.93
CA VAL A 233 -12.82 -2.58 -5.51
C VAL A 233 -12.31 -2.51 -4.09
N VAL A 234 -11.30 -1.67 -3.85
CA VAL A 234 -10.82 -1.31 -2.52
C VAL A 234 -11.07 0.18 -2.32
N GLY A 235 -11.92 0.51 -1.36
CA GLY A 235 -12.23 1.88 -0.97
C GLY A 235 -11.43 2.35 0.23
N THR A 236 -11.14 3.64 0.26
CA THR A 236 -10.57 4.34 1.41
C THR A 236 -11.34 5.62 1.64
N VAL A 237 -11.78 5.84 2.87
CA VAL A 237 -12.43 7.09 3.29
C VAL A 237 -11.45 7.87 4.13
N THR A 238 -10.91 8.95 3.58
CA THR A 238 -9.99 9.85 4.29
C THR A 238 -10.78 11.05 4.81
N CYS A 239 -10.53 11.44 6.05
CA CYS A 239 -11.17 12.57 6.70
C CYS A 239 -10.14 13.55 7.25
N LYS A 240 -10.48 14.83 7.21
CA LYS A 240 -9.79 15.89 7.94
C LYS A 240 -10.83 16.76 8.63
N CYS A 241 -10.74 16.86 9.96
CA CYS A 241 -11.68 17.59 10.78
C CYS A 241 -10.96 18.70 11.55
N ASP A 242 -10.92 19.88 10.95
CA ASP A 242 -10.41 21.09 11.58
C ASP A 242 -11.53 21.68 12.44
N LEU A 243 -11.66 21.21 13.68
CA LEU A 243 -12.76 21.55 14.60
C LEU A 243 -12.22 22.07 15.93
N GLU A 244 -12.76 23.20 16.37
CA GLU A 244 -12.47 23.74 17.70
C GLU A 244 -13.11 22.90 18.81
N GLY A 245 -12.54 23.00 20.02
CA GLY A 245 -13.03 22.34 21.21
C GLY A 245 -12.20 21.11 21.61
N ILE A 246 -12.41 20.68 22.86
CA ILE A 246 -11.59 19.64 23.49
C ILE A 246 -11.98 18.25 22.96
N MET A 247 -13.27 18.00 22.72
CA MET A 247 -13.79 16.72 22.20
C MET A 247 -14.92 16.93 21.19
N PRO A 248 -14.62 17.39 19.95
CA PRO A 248 -15.63 17.44 18.91
C PRO A 248 -16.04 16.00 18.58
N ASN A 249 -17.34 15.74 18.59
CA ASN A 249 -17.88 14.47 18.14
C ASN A 249 -18.39 14.64 16.71
N VAL A 250 -17.95 13.80 15.79
CA VAL A 250 -18.32 13.83 14.38
C VAL A 250 -18.91 12.49 14.01
N THR A 251 -20.06 12.49 13.34
CA THR A 251 -20.62 11.28 12.72
C THR A 251 -20.67 11.48 11.22
N ILE A 252 -19.94 10.64 10.48
CA ILE A 252 -20.00 10.57 9.01
C ILE A 252 -20.85 9.37 8.63
N SER A 253 -21.78 9.56 7.68
CA SER A 253 -22.56 8.47 7.11
C SER A 253 -22.17 8.25 5.65
N LEU A 254 -21.80 7.02 5.30
CA LEU A 254 -21.69 6.58 3.91
C LEU A 254 -23.02 5.96 3.48
N SER A 255 -23.44 6.29 2.27
CA SER A 255 -24.66 5.76 1.67
C SER A 255 -24.37 5.18 0.30
N LEU A 256 -25.19 4.19 -0.07
CA LEU A 256 -25.20 3.59 -1.40
C LEU A 256 -26.51 3.96 -2.09
N PRO A 257 -26.52 4.13 -3.43
CA PRO A 257 -27.78 4.14 -4.17
C PRO A 257 -28.47 2.78 -4.07
N THR A 258 -29.75 2.68 -4.45
CA THR A 258 -30.53 1.42 -4.38
C THR A 258 -29.88 0.26 -5.14
N ASN A 259 -29.11 0.56 -6.19
CA ASN A 259 -28.40 -0.42 -7.01
C ASN A 259 -26.88 -0.38 -6.75
N GLY A 260 -26.45 0.22 -5.63
CA GLY A 260 -25.05 0.29 -5.25
C GLY A 260 -24.53 -1.07 -4.79
N SER A 261 -23.26 -1.33 -5.05
CA SER A 261 -22.63 -2.56 -4.57
C SER A 261 -22.36 -2.45 -3.06
N PRO A 262 -22.71 -3.47 -2.27
CA PRO A 262 -22.51 -3.44 -0.82
C PRO A 262 -21.02 -3.30 -0.48
N LEU A 263 -20.74 -2.59 0.61
CA LEU A 263 -19.40 -2.46 1.16
C LEU A 263 -19.13 -3.64 2.10
N GLN A 264 -17.97 -4.28 1.94
CA GLN A 264 -17.53 -5.48 2.65
C GLN A 264 -16.18 -5.22 3.34
N ASP A 265 -15.78 -6.13 4.24
CA ASP A 265 -14.48 -6.14 4.93
C ASP A 265 -14.08 -4.77 5.49
N ILE A 266 -15.03 -4.09 6.14
CA ILE A 266 -14.82 -2.71 6.60
C ILE A 266 -13.85 -2.69 7.78
N LEU A 267 -12.71 -2.03 7.59
CA LEU A 267 -11.74 -1.75 8.65
C LEU A 267 -11.84 -0.29 9.06
N VAL A 268 -12.11 -0.02 10.33
CA VAL A 268 -12.30 1.35 10.86
C VAL A 268 -11.09 1.84 11.65
N HIS A 269 -10.89 3.15 11.64
CA HIS A 269 -9.89 3.80 12.49
C HIS A 269 -10.25 3.63 13.98
N PRO A 270 -9.26 3.47 14.88
CA PRO A 270 -9.50 3.36 16.32
C PRO A 270 -10.26 4.53 16.97
N CYS A 271 -10.34 5.67 16.29
CA CYS A 271 -11.12 6.82 16.78
C CYS A 271 -12.63 6.64 16.66
N VAL A 272 -13.10 5.64 15.91
CA VAL A 272 -14.52 5.30 15.78
C VAL A 272 -15.01 4.67 17.09
N THR A 273 -15.98 5.33 17.71
CA THR A 273 -16.45 5.05 19.08
C THR A 273 -17.46 3.92 19.16
N SER A 274 -18.23 3.70 18.09
CA SER A 274 -19.20 2.61 17.98
C SER A 274 -19.45 2.33 16.52
N LEU A 275 -19.62 1.06 16.16
CA LEU A 275 -20.07 0.64 14.85
C LEU A 275 -21.20 -0.37 15.01
N ASP A 276 -22.16 -0.36 14.09
CA ASP A 276 -23.19 -1.39 14.04
C ASP A 276 -22.51 -2.74 13.76
N SER A 277 -22.83 -3.77 14.54
CA SER A 277 -22.26 -5.11 14.37
C SER A 277 -22.49 -5.65 12.96
N ALA A 278 -23.60 -5.29 12.30
CA ALA A 278 -23.91 -5.70 10.93
C ALA A 278 -22.87 -5.19 9.91
N ILE A 279 -22.23 -4.05 10.18
CA ILE A 279 -21.18 -3.48 9.33
C ILE A 279 -19.90 -4.32 9.43
N LEU A 280 -19.60 -4.86 10.61
CA LEU A 280 -18.39 -5.65 10.86
C LEU A 280 -18.51 -7.10 10.38
N THR A 281 -19.74 -7.64 10.30
CA THR A 281 -19.98 -9.02 9.87
C THR A 281 -20.11 -9.19 8.36
N SER A 282 -20.20 -8.10 7.59
CA SER A 282 -20.28 -8.19 6.12
C SER A 282 -18.91 -8.54 5.53
N SER A 283 -18.73 -9.80 5.17
CA SER A 283 -17.50 -10.35 4.60
C SER A 283 -17.60 -10.47 3.08
N SER A 284 -16.47 -10.40 2.36
CA SER A 284 -16.40 -10.72 0.93
C SER A 284 -16.23 -12.22 0.63
N ILE A 285 -16.01 -13.04 1.67
CA ILE A 285 -15.64 -14.45 1.54
C ILE A 285 -16.88 -15.35 1.54
N ASP A 286 -17.95 -14.93 2.22
CA ASP A 286 -19.18 -15.72 2.33
C ASP A 286 -20.08 -15.50 1.10
N ALA A 287 -19.83 -16.30 0.06
CA ALA A 287 -20.56 -16.26 -1.21
C ALA A 287 -22.04 -16.70 -1.14
N MET A 288 -22.59 -16.92 0.07
CA MET A 288 -23.93 -17.50 0.27
C MET A 288 -24.89 -16.67 1.12
N ASP A 289 -24.49 -15.47 1.59
CA ASP A 289 -25.40 -14.64 2.39
C ASP A 289 -25.90 -13.43 1.59
N ASP A 290 -27.19 -13.44 1.25
CA ASP A 290 -27.92 -12.29 0.69
C ASP A 290 -28.10 -11.15 1.73
N SER A 291 -27.57 -11.31 2.96
CA SER A 291 -27.67 -10.34 4.04
C SER A 291 -26.68 -9.16 3.92
N ALA A 292 -26.34 -8.74 2.70
CA ALA A 292 -25.40 -7.63 2.51
C ALA A 292 -26.01 -6.33 3.06
N PHE A 293 -25.44 -5.81 4.14
CA PHE A 293 -25.88 -4.55 4.75
C PHE A 293 -25.66 -3.42 3.74
N SER A 294 -26.74 -2.80 3.25
CA SER A 294 -26.70 -1.77 2.21
C SER A 294 -26.58 -0.33 2.77
N GLY A 295 -26.27 -0.19 4.06
CA GLY A 295 -26.17 1.10 4.72
C GLY A 295 -27.50 1.63 5.29
N PRO A 296 -27.48 2.86 5.84
CA PRO A 296 -26.33 3.77 5.90
C PRO A 296 -25.24 3.26 6.85
N TYR A 297 -23.97 3.40 6.45
CA TYR A 297 -22.82 3.06 7.28
C TYR A 297 -22.43 4.29 8.11
N LYS A 298 -22.69 4.27 9.41
CA LYS A 298 -22.46 5.43 10.30
C LYS A 298 -21.19 5.24 11.11
N PHE A 299 -20.32 6.25 11.08
CA PHE A 299 -19.04 6.26 11.78
C PHE A 299 -19.02 7.45 12.75
N PRO A 300 -19.44 7.27 14.00
CA PRO A 300 -19.27 8.26 15.07
C PRO A 300 -17.85 8.19 15.64
N PHE A 301 -17.12 9.30 15.65
CA PHE A 301 -15.74 9.38 16.12
C PHE A 301 -15.39 10.72 16.77
N THR A 302 -14.28 10.72 17.51
CA THR A 302 -13.58 11.96 17.90
C THR A 302 -12.35 12.09 17.01
N PRO A 303 -12.29 13.05 16.06
CA PRO A 303 -11.23 13.08 15.05
C PRO A 303 -9.84 13.36 15.64
N PRO A 304 -8.79 12.72 15.09
CA PRO A 304 -7.43 13.27 15.09
C PRO A 304 -7.37 14.68 14.49
N LEU A 305 -6.34 15.44 14.85
CA LEU A 305 -6.12 16.79 14.31
C LEU A 305 -5.67 16.76 12.84
N GLU A 306 -4.91 15.73 12.47
CA GLU A 306 -4.38 15.54 11.13
C GLU A 306 -5.38 14.83 10.20
N SER A 307 -5.03 14.76 8.91
CA SER A 307 -5.79 13.96 7.96
C SER A 307 -5.54 12.48 8.24
N PHE A 308 -6.60 11.69 8.36
CA PHE A 308 -6.52 10.27 8.70
C PHE A 308 -7.47 9.44 7.83
N ASN A 309 -7.20 8.15 7.70
CA ASN A 309 -8.12 7.22 7.06
C ASN A 309 -9.16 6.76 8.07
N LEU A 310 -10.41 7.19 7.90
CA LEU A 310 -11.54 6.84 8.77
C LEU A 310 -11.89 5.36 8.64
N CYS A 311 -11.93 4.85 7.41
CA CYS A 311 -12.13 3.44 7.16
C CYS A 311 -11.59 3.01 5.79
N PHE A 312 -11.38 1.71 5.66
CA PHE A 312 -11.16 0.97 4.42
C PHE A 312 -12.32 0.01 4.22
N TYR A 313 -12.64 -0.31 2.97
CA TYR A 313 -13.63 -1.32 2.62
C TYR A 313 -13.24 -2.01 1.33
N THR A 314 -13.75 -3.21 1.12
CA THR A 314 -13.76 -3.90 -0.17
C THR A 314 -15.18 -3.87 -0.75
N SER A 315 -15.32 -4.17 -2.03
CA SER A 315 -16.63 -4.41 -2.63
C SER A 315 -16.48 -5.26 -3.89
N GLN A 316 -17.38 -6.21 -4.05
CA GLN A 316 -17.55 -7.00 -5.27
C GLN A 316 -18.59 -6.33 -6.17
N VAL A 317 -18.11 -5.54 -7.12
CA VAL A 317 -18.94 -4.91 -8.15
C VAL A 317 -19.27 -5.94 -9.25
N PRO A 318 -20.44 -5.88 -9.89
CA PRO A 318 -20.89 -6.94 -10.81
C PRO A 318 -20.05 -7.05 -12.09
N VAL A 319 -19.37 -5.97 -12.49
CA VAL A 319 -18.60 -5.89 -13.73
C VAL A 319 -17.40 -4.95 -13.55
N PRO A 320 -16.26 -5.23 -14.20
CA PRO A 320 -15.14 -4.30 -14.22
C PRO A 320 -15.49 -3.08 -15.09
N PRO A 321 -14.93 -1.89 -14.82
CA PRO A 321 -15.34 -0.67 -15.50
C PRO A 321 -14.97 -0.65 -17.00
N ILE A 322 -13.86 -1.29 -17.37
CA ILE A 322 -13.41 -1.44 -18.76
C ILE A 322 -13.11 -2.91 -19.02
N LEU A 323 -13.89 -3.54 -19.90
CA LEU A 323 -13.59 -4.87 -20.42
C LEU A 323 -12.55 -4.74 -21.52
N GLY A 324 -11.57 -5.63 -21.53
CA GLY A 324 -10.46 -5.58 -22.45
C GLY A 324 -10.14 -6.94 -23.03
N PHE A 325 -9.73 -6.91 -24.28
CA PHE A 325 -9.23 -8.04 -25.03
C PHE A 325 -7.85 -7.68 -25.55
N TYR A 326 -6.87 -8.54 -25.30
CA TYR A 326 -5.51 -8.36 -25.79
C TYR A 326 -5.00 -9.65 -26.43
N GLN A 327 -4.51 -9.53 -27.65
CA GLN A 327 -3.76 -10.58 -28.33
C GLN A 327 -2.43 -10.05 -28.83
N MET A 328 -1.38 -10.79 -28.53
CA MET A 328 -0.06 -10.63 -29.11
C MET A 328 0.39 -11.96 -29.67
N LYS A 329 0.85 -11.96 -30.92
CA LYS A 329 1.33 -13.16 -31.61
C LYS A 329 2.63 -12.84 -32.32
N GLU A 330 3.59 -13.76 -32.24
CA GLU A 330 4.85 -13.65 -32.96
C GLU A 330 4.74 -14.26 -34.37
N GLU A 331 5.12 -13.48 -35.38
CA GLU A 331 5.11 -13.84 -36.80
C GLU A 331 6.48 -13.51 -37.40
N GLU A 332 7.36 -14.53 -37.41
CA GLU A 332 8.75 -14.45 -37.87
C GLU A 332 9.59 -13.38 -37.17
N VAL A 333 9.60 -12.15 -37.72
CA VAL A 333 10.40 -11.01 -37.23
C VAL A 333 9.51 -9.90 -36.65
N GLN A 334 8.18 -10.04 -36.77
CA GLN A 334 7.21 -9.04 -36.35
C GLN A 334 6.30 -9.59 -35.26
N LEU A 335 5.94 -8.74 -34.30
CA LEU A 335 4.86 -9.00 -33.36
C LEU A 335 3.58 -8.34 -33.87
N ARG A 336 2.52 -9.13 -34.02
CA ARG A 336 1.18 -8.61 -34.30
C ARG A 336 0.43 -8.41 -32.99
N ILE A 337 -0.08 -7.20 -32.78
CA ILE A 337 -0.90 -6.85 -31.62
C ILE A 337 -2.33 -6.50 -32.05
N THR A 338 -3.30 -6.94 -31.25
CA THR A 338 -4.72 -6.58 -31.38
C THR A 338 -5.28 -6.34 -29.98
N ILE A 339 -5.82 -5.15 -29.77
CA ILE A 339 -6.42 -4.72 -28.50
C ILE A 339 -7.82 -4.19 -28.79
N ASN A 340 -8.81 -4.64 -28.01
CA ASN A 340 -10.14 -4.04 -27.96
C ASN A 340 -10.48 -3.68 -26.52
N LEU A 341 -10.95 -2.46 -26.27
CA LEU A 341 -11.38 -1.99 -24.96
C LEU A 341 -12.81 -1.50 -25.05
N LYS A 342 -13.66 -1.92 -24.11
CA LYS A 342 -15.06 -1.53 -24.01
C LYS A 342 -15.37 -0.98 -22.62
N LEU A 343 -15.78 0.28 -22.57
CA LEU A 343 -16.28 0.90 -21.35
C LEU A 343 -17.67 0.33 -21.02
N HIS A 344 -17.85 -0.12 -19.78
CA HIS A 344 -19.15 -0.60 -19.34
C HIS A 344 -20.17 0.56 -19.25
N GLU A 345 -21.41 0.31 -19.66
CA GLU A 345 -22.45 1.34 -19.78
C GLU A 345 -22.84 2.02 -18.46
N SER A 346 -22.66 1.33 -17.32
CA SER A 346 -22.90 1.89 -15.99
C SER A 346 -21.83 2.89 -15.55
N VAL A 347 -20.69 2.95 -16.22
CA VAL A 347 -19.55 3.78 -15.82
C VAL A 347 -19.66 5.17 -16.41
N LYS A 348 -19.46 6.19 -15.58
CA LYS A 348 -19.41 7.59 -16.00
C LYS A 348 -18.28 7.79 -17.02
N ASN A 349 -18.64 8.03 -18.28
CA ASN A 349 -17.70 8.33 -19.37
C ASN A 349 -17.17 9.79 -19.27
N ASN A 350 -16.37 10.06 -18.23
CA ASN A 350 -15.77 11.37 -17.97
C ASN A 350 -14.50 11.22 -17.12
N PHE A 351 -13.45 10.73 -17.76
CA PHE A 351 -12.15 10.50 -17.18
C PHE A 351 -11.37 11.82 -17.02
N GLU A 352 -10.56 11.92 -15.98
CA GLU A 352 -9.48 12.91 -15.91
C GLU A 352 -8.38 12.53 -16.92
N PHE A 353 -8.05 11.23 -16.97
CA PHE A 353 -7.24 10.59 -18.01
C PHE A 353 -7.58 9.10 -18.09
N CYS A 354 -7.31 8.52 -19.26
CA CYS A 354 -7.39 7.09 -19.52
C CYS A 354 -6.33 6.73 -20.58
N GLU A 355 -5.46 5.78 -20.24
CA GLU A 355 -4.39 5.31 -21.13
C GLU A 355 -4.10 3.82 -20.88
N ALA A 356 -3.63 3.14 -21.93
CA ALA A 356 -3.20 1.75 -21.88
C ALA A 356 -1.71 1.65 -22.15
N HIS A 357 -0.97 1.08 -21.20
CA HIS A 357 0.47 0.84 -21.31
C HIS A 357 0.70 -0.58 -21.82
N ILE A 358 1.46 -0.73 -22.90
CA ILE A 358 1.70 -2.00 -23.58
C ILE A 358 3.23 -2.22 -23.61
N PRO A 359 3.80 -2.81 -22.54
CA PRO A 359 5.22 -3.06 -22.46
C PRO A 359 5.62 -4.32 -23.25
N PHE A 360 6.77 -4.26 -23.92
CA PHE A 360 7.42 -5.38 -24.59
C PHE A 360 8.73 -5.72 -23.88
N TYR A 361 8.60 -6.35 -22.71
CA TYR A 361 9.75 -6.80 -21.94
C TYR A 361 10.58 -7.82 -22.70
N ASN A 362 11.86 -7.91 -22.31
CA ASN A 362 12.77 -8.92 -22.84
C ASN A 362 12.95 -8.84 -24.36
N ARG A 363 12.77 -7.66 -24.97
CA ARG A 363 12.96 -7.39 -26.40
C ARG A 363 13.81 -6.13 -26.58
N GLY A 364 14.48 -6.02 -27.73
CA GLY A 364 15.28 -4.84 -28.08
C GLY A 364 14.42 -3.58 -28.30
N PRO A 365 15.01 -2.44 -28.69
CA PRO A 365 14.25 -1.23 -28.94
C PRO A 365 13.30 -1.38 -30.12
N ILE A 366 12.19 -0.65 -30.13
CA ILE A 366 11.22 -0.67 -31.25
C ILE A 366 11.84 0.03 -32.48
N THR A 367 12.05 -0.73 -33.55
CA THR A 367 12.62 -0.23 -34.81
C THR A 367 11.54 0.21 -35.79
N HIS A 368 10.49 -0.59 -35.97
CA HIS A 368 9.36 -0.29 -36.84
C HIS A 368 8.04 -0.50 -36.11
N LEU A 369 7.05 0.33 -36.43
CA LEU A 369 5.70 0.22 -35.92
C LEU A 369 4.71 0.68 -36.99
N GLU A 370 3.85 -0.24 -37.42
CA GLU A 370 2.66 0.06 -38.20
C GLU A 370 1.44 -0.19 -37.34
N TYR A 371 0.54 0.79 -37.24
CA TYR A 371 -0.64 0.65 -36.40
C TYR A 371 -1.86 1.36 -36.98
N LYS A 372 -3.02 0.90 -36.54
CA LYS A 372 -4.32 1.50 -36.77
C LYS A 372 -5.04 1.58 -35.43
N THR A 373 -5.48 2.79 -35.09
CA THR A 373 -6.35 3.01 -33.94
C THR A 373 -7.70 3.54 -34.40
N SER A 374 -8.77 3.07 -33.78
CA SER A 374 -10.12 3.59 -33.97
C SER A 374 -10.36 4.90 -33.21
N PHE A 375 -9.60 5.16 -32.14
CA PHE A 375 -9.76 6.32 -31.26
C PHE A 375 -8.50 6.58 -30.41
N GLY A 376 -8.27 7.83 -30.01
CA GLY A 376 -7.11 8.22 -29.20
C GLY A 376 -5.80 8.31 -30.01
N GLN A 377 -4.68 8.45 -29.31
CA GLN A 377 -3.34 8.63 -29.87
C GLN A 377 -2.36 7.60 -29.31
N LEU A 378 -1.37 7.20 -30.08
CA LEU A 378 -0.36 6.23 -29.66
C LEU A 378 1.00 6.91 -29.53
N GLU A 379 1.57 6.89 -28.33
CA GLU A 379 2.95 7.31 -28.07
C GLU A 379 3.90 6.10 -28.08
N VAL A 380 5.08 6.28 -28.67
CA VAL A 380 6.05 5.20 -28.90
C VAL A 380 7.35 5.52 -28.17
N PHE A 381 7.66 4.76 -27.13
CA PHE A 381 8.91 4.86 -26.38
C PHE A 381 9.87 3.76 -26.84
N ARG A 382 10.59 4.03 -27.94
CA ARG A 382 11.41 3.03 -28.64
C ARG A 382 12.44 2.35 -27.75
N GLU A 383 13.21 3.13 -26.99
CA GLU A 383 14.27 2.61 -26.11
C GLU A 383 13.72 1.85 -24.89
N LYS A 384 12.49 2.16 -24.48
CA LYS A 384 11.82 1.48 -23.36
C LYS A 384 10.94 0.32 -23.80
N SER A 385 10.94 -0.01 -25.09
CA SER A 385 10.10 -1.04 -25.70
C SER A 385 8.65 -0.97 -25.21
N LEU A 386 8.09 0.24 -25.20
CA LEU A 386 6.79 0.55 -24.60
C LEU A 386 5.93 1.37 -25.55
N LEU A 387 4.67 0.98 -25.69
CA LEU A 387 3.63 1.81 -26.31
C LEU A 387 2.68 2.32 -25.24
N ILE A 388 2.28 3.58 -25.36
CA ILE A 388 1.24 4.18 -24.52
C ILE A 388 0.10 4.62 -25.43
N TRP A 389 -1.04 3.94 -25.32
CA TRP A 389 -2.25 4.32 -26.03
C TRP A 389 -3.07 5.28 -25.17
N ILE A 390 -3.01 6.56 -25.51
CA ILE A 390 -3.74 7.64 -24.85
C ILE A 390 -5.17 7.69 -25.40
N ILE A 391 -6.12 7.23 -24.59
CA ILE A 391 -7.55 7.23 -24.91
C ILE A 391 -8.14 8.63 -24.64
N GLY A 392 -7.66 9.28 -23.58
CA GLY A 392 -8.03 10.65 -23.21
C GLY A 392 -9.13 10.71 -22.15
N GLN A 393 -9.99 11.73 -22.23
CA GLN A 393 -10.99 12.01 -21.20
C GLN A 393 -12.33 11.29 -21.40
N LYS A 394 -12.60 10.75 -22.59
CA LYS A 394 -13.87 10.08 -22.90
C LYS A 394 -13.68 8.99 -23.96
N PHE A 395 -14.42 7.90 -23.83
CA PHE A 395 -14.65 6.93 -24.90
C PHE A 395 -15.60 7.52 -25.96
N PRO A 396 -15.54 7.05 -27.22
CA PRO A 396 -16.50 7.41 -28.25
C PRO A 396 -17.92 6.94 -27.89
N LYS A 397 -18.91 7.37 -28.67
CA LYS A 397 -20.32 6.98 -28.46
C LYS A 397 -20.56 5.46 -28.50
N SER A 398 -19.74 4.71 -29.25
CA SER A 398 -19.78 3.24 -29.28
C SER A 398 -19.40 2.60 -27.94
N MET A 399 -18.75 3.35 -27.05
CA MET A 399 -18.10 2.87 -25.81
C MET A 399 -17.02 1.82 -26.06
N GLU A 400 -16.63 1.59 -27.32
CA GLU A 400 -15.70 0.57 -27.73
C GLU A 400 -14.65 1.16 -28.68
N ILE A 401 -13.40 0.78 -28.44
CA ILE A 401 -12.22 1.22 -29.16
C ILE A 401 -11.28 0.05 -29.41
N SER A 402 -10.60 0.08 -30.54
CA SER A 402 -9.59 -0.89 -30.95
C SER A 402 -8.27 -0.24 -31.37
N LEU A 403 -7.18 -0.97 -31.12
CA LEU A 403 -5.83 -0.72 -31.58
C LEU A 403 -5.27 -2.02 -32.16
N SER A 404 -4.76 -1.99 -33.39
CA SER A 404 -4.10 -3.13 -34.03
C SER A 404 -2.83 -2.68 -34.71
N GLY A 405 -1.80 -3.51 -34.75
CA GLY A 405 -0.54 -3.14 -35.42
C GLY A 405 0.49 -4.26 -35.48
N THR A 406 1.59 -3.98 -36.17
CA THR A 406 2.79 -4.82 -36.24
C THR A 406 3.98 -4.04 -35.69
N VAL A 407 4.77 -4.69 -34.84
CA VAL A 407 5.94 -4.11 -34.17
C VAL A 407 7.16 -4.95 -34.48
N THR A 408 8.27 -4.29 -34.84
CA THR A 408 9.57 -4.96 -34.97
C THR A 408 10.56 -4.40 -33.97
N PHE A 409 11.48 -5.26 -33.52
CA PHE A 409 12.47 -4.92 -32.51
C PHE A 409 13.88 -5.04 -33.08
N GLY A 410 14.76 -4.17 -32.60
CA GLY A 410 16.20 -4.28 -32.84
C GLY A 410 16.83 -5.41 -32.04
N ALA A 411 18.14 -5.61 -32.24
CA ALA A 411 18.91 -6.53 -31.42
C ALA A 411 18.89 -6.09 -29.94
N LYS A 412 18.96 -7.06 -29.02
CA LYS A 412 19.18 -6.77 -27.61
C LYS A 412 20.58 -6.18 -27.45
N SER A 413 20.69 -4.95 -26.96
CA SER A 413 21.97 -4.34 -26.59
C SER A 413 22.31 -4.70 -25.14
N HIS A 414 23.58 -4.57 -24.76
CA HIS A 414 24.03 -4.68 -23.36
C HIS A 414 23.53 -3.53 -22.47
N GLU A 415 22.77 -2.58 -23.02
CA GLU A 415 22.16 -1.48 -22.28
C GLU A 415 20.96 -1.96 -21.46
N LYS A 416 20.55 -1.15 -20.49
CA LYS A 416 19.45 -1.43 -19.54
C LYS A 416 18.08 -1.51 -20.25
N GLN A 417 17.86 -2.57 -21.02
CA GLN A 417 16.57 -2.89 -21.62
C GLN A 417 15.58 -3.33 -20.53
N PRO A 418 14.28 -3.08 -20.71
CA PRO A 418 13.26 -3.50 -19.76
C PRO A 418 13.23 -5.03 -19.67
N PHE A 419 13.59 -5.55 -18.51
CA PHE A 419 13.56 -6.96 -18.17
C PHE A 419 12.38 -7.25 -17.23
N ASP A 420 11.66 -8.33 -17.50
CA ASP A 420 10.62 -8.83 -16.59
C ASP A 420 10.67 -10.37 -16.58
N PRO A 421 10.81 -11.01 -15.41
CA PRO A 421 10.98 -12.46 -15.31
C PRO A 421 9.70 -13.24 -15.66
N ILE A 422 8.53 -12.59 -15.63
CA ILE A 422 7.23 -13.22 -15.92
C ILE A 422 6.91 -13.08 -17.41
N CYS A 423 7.12 -11.90 -17.99
CA CYS A 423 6.73 -11.55 -19.35
C CYS A 423 7.72 -12.05 -20.40
N THR A 424 7.87 -13.38 -20.49
CA THR A 424 8.75 -14.07 -21.44
C THR A 424 7.97 -14.65 -22.61
N GLY A 425 8.56 -14.64 -23.81
CA GLY A 425 7.94 -15.14 -25.03
C GLY A 425 6.71 -14.33 -25.43
N GLU A 426 5.56 -15.01 -25.50
CA GLU A 426 4.25 -14.38 -25.78
C GLU A 426 3.51 -13.94 -24.51
N THR A 427 4.01 -14.29 -23.31
CA THR A 427 3.43 -13.87 -22.03
C THR A 427 3.58 -12.37 -21.90
N ALA A 428 2.48 -11.66 -22.06
CA ALA A 428 2.45 -10.20 -22.02
C ALA A 428 1.09 -9.74 -21.51
N TYR A 429 1.05 -8.49 -21.06
CA TYR A 429 -0.17 -7.81 -20.65
C TYR A 429 -0.18 -6.39 -21.23
N LEU A 430 -1.35 -5.78 -21.20
CA LEU A 430 -1.46 -4.32 -21.16
C LEU A 430 -2.00 -3.90 -19.78
N LYS A 431 -1.57 -2.74 -19.31
CA LYS A 431 -1.97 -2.17 -18.02
C LYS A 431 -2.77 -0.89 -18.24
N LEU A 432 -3.98 -0.83 -17.72
CA LEU A 432 -4.82 0.37 -17.81
C LEU A 432 -4.55 1.33 -16.66
N HIS A 433 -4.32 2.59 -17.02
CA HIS A 433 -4.18 3.71 -16.11
C HIS A 433 -5.34 4.67 -16.36
N PHE A 434 -6.25 4.80 -15.40
CA PHE A 434 -7.35 5.73 -15.52
C PHE A 434 -7.76 6.31 -14.18
N ARG A 435 -8.40 7.48 -14.25
CA ARG A 435 -8.98 8.16 -13.10
C ARG A 435 -10.28 8.84 -13.51
N ILE A 436 -11.30 8.72 -12.67
CA ILE A 436 -12.59 9.39 -12.83
C ILE A 436 -12.86 10.20 -11.56
N LEU A 437 -13.05 11.50 -11.72
CA LEU A 437 -13.41 12.40 -10.63
C LEU A 437 -14.93 12.42 -10.38
N ASP A 438 -15.30 12.68 -9.13
CA ASP A 438 -16.67 12.73 -8.63
C ASP A 438 -17.47 11.46 -8.94
N TYR A 439 -16.78 10.32 -8.95
CA TYR A 439 -17.33 8.99 -9.23
C TYR A 439 -16.74 7.91 -8.31
N THR A 440 -17.56 6.94 -7.97
CA THR A 440 -17.21 5.68 -7.28
C THR A 440 -17.91 4.56 -8.02
N LEU A 441 -17.24 3.45 -8.22
CA LEU A 441 -17.76 2.28 -8.92
C LEU A 441 -18.85 1.57 -8.10
N THR A 442 -18.76 1.56 -6.76
CA THR A 442 -19.82 1.03 -5.89
C THR A 442 -21.04 1.95 -5.81
N GLY A 443 -20.90 3.21 -6.23
CA GLY A 443 -21.86 4.28 -5.99
C GLY A 443 -21.74 4.95 -4.62
N CYS A 444 -20.84 4.48 -3.75
CA CYS A 444 -20.64 5.01 -2.40
C CYS A 444 -20.41 6.53 -2.39
N TYR A 445 -21.11 7.22 -1.51
CA TYR A 445 -20.96 8.65 -1.28
C TYR A 445 -21.15 8.99 0.20
N ALA A 446 -20.56 10.11 0.62
CA ALA A 446 -20.84 10.71 1.92
C ALA A 446 -21.84 11.85 1.72
N ASP A 447 -23.02 11.75 2.31
CA ASP A 447 -23.99 12.83 2.28
C ASP A 447 -23.55 13.93 3.24
N GLN A 448 -23.20 15.10 2.69
CA GLN A 448 -22.77 16.28 3.46
C GLN A 448 -23.84 16.76 4.46
N HIS A 449 -25.13 16.53 4.16
CA HIS A 449 -26.23 16.91 5.04
C HIS A 449 -26.43 15.93 6.21
N SER A 450 -25.95 14.69 6.06
CA SER A 450 -25.99 13.67 7.11
C SER A 450 -24.85 13.77 8.12
N VAL A 451 -23.83 14.60 7.85
CA VAL A 451 -22.67 14.75 8.73
C VAL A 451 -23.08 15.53 9.98
N GLN A 452 -23.02 14.87 11.12
CA GLN A 452 -23.33 15.48 12.42
C GLN A 452 -22.03 15.93 13.07
N VAL A 453 -21.97 17.19 13.49
CA VAL A 453 -20.81 17.76 14.19
C VAL A 453 -21.27 18.43 15.46
N PHE A 454 -20.80 17.91 16.58
CA PHE A 454 -20.99 18.49 17.91
C PHE A 454 -19.70 19.22 18.30
N ALA A 455 -19.59 20.49 17.90
CA ALA A 455 -18.49 21.40 18.19
C ALA A 455 -19.02 22.84 18.39
N SER A 456 -18.16 23.78 18.81
CA SER A 456 -18.55 25.18 19.11
C SER A 456 -19.00 26.00 17.89
N GLY A 457 -18.74 25.55 16.65
CA GLY A 457 -19.07 26.27 15.42
C GLY A 457 -19.71 25.40 14.35
N LYS A 458 -20.34 26.03 13.35
CA LYS A 458 -20.88 25.34 12.16
C LYS A 458 -19.76 25.12 11.14
N PRO A 459 -19.28 23.88 10.91
CA PRO A 459 -18.19 23.64 9.99
C PRO A 459 -18.63 23.74 8.54
N LYS A 460 -17.71 24.13 7.65
CA LYS A 460 -17.87 23.87 6.21
C LYS A 460 -17.65 22.37 5.97
N ILE A 461 -18.64 21.68 5.43
CA ILE A 461 -18.53 20.26 5.09
C ILE A 461 -18.29 20.13 3.58
N SER A 462 -17.28 19.37 3.19
CA SER A 462 -17.00 19.02 1.79
C SER A 462 -16.81 17.52 1.66
N ALA A 463 -17.45 16.93 0.66
CA ALA A 463 -17.29 15.53 0.30
C ALA A 463 -16.82 15.42 -1.15
N HIS A 464 -15.76 14.64 -1.36
CA HIS A 464 -15.17 14.35 -2.66
C HIS A 464 -15.13 12.85 -2.86
N ARG A 465 -15.18 12.42 -4.12
CA ARG A 465 -15.07 11.01 -4.46
C ARG A 465 -14.31 10.82 -5.77
N LYS A 466 -13.56 9.73 -5.91
CA LYS A 466 -12.86 9.39 -7.15
C LYS A 466 -12.65 7.89 -7.29
N LEU A 467 -12.61 7.44 -8.54
CA LEU A 467 -12.22 6.09 -8.93
C LEU A 467 -10.86 6.15 -9.62
N ILE A 468 -9.97 5.22 -9.28
CA ILE A 468 -8.63 5.11 -9.85
C ILE A 468 -8.37 3.64 -10.20
N SER A 469 -7.72 3.35 -11.33
CA SER A 469 -7.23 2.00 -11.59
C SER A 469 -6.00 1.69 -10.72
N SER A 470 -5.87 0.44 -10.29
CA SER A 470 -4.70 -0.06 -9.57
C SER A 470 -4.50 -1.50 -9.98
N ASP A 471 -3.36 -1.88 -10.56
CA ASP A 471 -3.13 -3.26 -11.02
C ASP A 471 -4.27 -3.80 -11.90
N TYR A 472 -4.57 -3.01 -12.95
CA TYR A 472 -5.61 -3.30 -13.92
C TYR A 472 -4.98 -3.88 -15.18
N TYR A 473 -4.84 -5.19 -15.22
CA TYR A 473 -4.15 -5.94 -16.26
C TYR A 473 -5.13 -6.66 -17.19
N ILE A 474 -4.84 -6.60 -18.48
CA ILE A 474 -5.46 -7.45 -19.50
C ILE A 474 -4.33 -8.26 -20.14
N TRP A 475 -4.32 -9.56 -19.86
CA TRP A 475 -3.30 -10.50 -20.31
C TRP A 475 -3.55 -10.93 -21.76
N ASN A 476 -2.47 -11.32 -22.44
CA ASN A 476 -2.54 -11.87 -23.78
C ASN A 476 -3.34 -13.18 -23.77
N SER A 477 -4.49 -13.19 -24.45
CA SER A 477 -5.37 -14.37 -24.50
C SER A 477 -4.79 -15.56 -25.29
N LYS A 478 -3.62 -15.39 -25.93
CA LYS A 478 -2.89 -16.48 -26.61
C LYS A 478 -1.76 -17.11 -25.79
N ALA A 479 -1.32 -16.50 -24.70
CA ALA A 479 -0.13 -16.95 -23.96
C ALA A 479 -0.44 -17.32 -22.51
N PRO A 480 0.32 -18.23 -21.87
CA PRO A 480 0.21 -18.47 -20.43
C PRO A 480 0.25 -17.14 -19.65
N ALA A 481 -0.52 -17.03 -18.58
CA ALA A 481 -0.56 -15.84 -17.75
C ALA A 481 -0.56 -16.26 -16.27
N PRO A 482 0.03 -15.47 -15.36
CA PRO A 482 -0.13 -15.69 -13.93
C PRO A 482 -1.61 -15.64 -13.57
N VAL A 483 -2.15 -16.76 -13.10
CA VAL A 483 -3.55 -16.85 -12.67
C VAL A 483 -3.64 -16.35 -11.23
N THR A 484 -4.43 -15.31 -11.01
CA THR A 484 -4.72 -14.82 -9.67
C THR A 484 -5.88 -15.63 -9.11
N TYR A 485 -5.63 -16.43 -8.08
CA TYR A 485 -6.72 -17.07 -7.33
C TYR A 485 -7.41 -16.02 -6.47
N GLY A 486 -8.75 -16.01 -6.44
CA GLY A 486 -9.55 -14.97 -5.80
C GLY A 486 -9.16 -14.64 -4.35
N SER A 487 -8.55 -15.57 -3.60
CA SER A 487 -8.07 -15.31 -2.23
C SER A 487 -6.82 -14.44 -2.13
N LEU A 488 -6.16 -14.10 -3.25
CA LEU A 488 -4.94 -13.28 -3.28
C LEU A 488 -5.24 -11.79 -3.55
N LEU A 489 -6.50 -11.44 -3.79
CA LEU A 489 -6.96 -10.05 -3.87
C LEU A 489 -7.34 -9.56 -2.45
N LEU A 490 -6.34 -9.30 -1.61
CA LEU A 490 -6.42 -8.41 -0.45
C LEU A 490 -5.26 -7.42 -0.55
#